data_AF-J0Q5D3-F1
#
_entry.id   AF-J0Q5D3-F1
#
_cell.length_a   1.000
_cell.length_b   1.000
_cell.length_c   1.000
_cell.angle_alpha   90.00
_cell.angle_beta   90.00
_cell.angle_gamma   90.00
#
_symmetry.space_group_name_H-M   'P 1'
#
loop_
_entity.id
_entity.type
_entity.pdbx_description
1 polymer ?
#
loop_
_entity_poly.entity_id
_entity_poly.type
_entity_poly.pdbx_seq_one_letter_code
_entity_poly.pdbx_strand_id
1 'polypeptide(L)'
;MKLIKKKIMGATQPVDFKGKKVYQEDELFEPETVSSWKEKGQIVTGTNVERMVSGRAPIGVDCRPIMLYPMTQEGPMAEVLYSFYQDKSFVAPMKPKTNFIRKVICWISKKISK
;
A
#
# COMPACT_ATOMS: atom_id res chain seq x y z
N MET A 1 -18.45 4.48 37.28
CA MET A 1 -18.24 5.33 36.09
C MET A 1 -17.18 4.68 35.21
N LYS A 2 -17.54 4.18 34.02
CA LYS A 2 -16.62 3.45 33.13
C LYS A 2 -15.79 4.45 32.32
N LEU A 3 -14.50 4.51 32.59
CA LEU A 3 -13.51 5.22 31.77
C LEU A 3 -13.43 4.54 30.40
N ILE A 4 -14.00 5.16 29.37
CA ILE A 4 -13.90 4.68 27.99
C ILE A 4 -12.49 4.97 27.52
N LYS A 5 -11.68 3.91 27.37
CA LYS A 5 -10.32 3.99 26.83
C LYS A 5 -10.38 4.57 25.42
N LYS A 6 -9.82 5.77 25.24
CA LYS A 6 -9.62 6.41 23.95
C LYS A 6 -8.70 5.53 23.11
N LYS A 7 -9.28 4.73 22.21
CA LYS A 7 -8.55 3.90 21.25
C LYS A 7 -7.84 4.84 20.29
N ILE A 8 -6.52 4.97 20.45
CA ILE A 8 -5.65 5.67 19.52
C ILE A 8 -5.66 4.86 18.21
N MET A 9 -6.52 5.27 17.28
CA MET A 9 -6.54 4.78 15.90
C MET A 9 -5.64 5.74 15.10
N GLY A 10 -4.52 5.27 14.54
CA GLY A 10 -3.71 6.13 13.67
C GLY A 10 -2.23 5.79 13.50
N ALA A 11 -1.83 4.53 13.55
CA ALA A 11 -0.52 4.13 13.06
C ALA A 11 -0.60 2.68 12.55
N THR A 12 -0.62 2.51 11.22
CA THR A 12 -0.40 1.19 10.60
C THR A 12 0.97 0.71 11.07
N GLN A 13 1.02 -0.47 11.70
CA GLN A 13 2.29 -1.03 12.15
C GLN A 13 3.11 -1.43 10.92
N PRO A 14 4.42 -1.12 10.88
CA PRO A 14 5.25 -1.47 9.75
C PRO A 14 5.31 -2.98 9.58
N VAL A 15 5.36 -3.44 8.33
CA VAL A 15 5.52 -4.85 7.98
C VAL A 15 7.01 -5.17 7.94
N ASP A 16 7.43 -6.22 8.63
CA ASP A 16 8.80 -6.73 8.52
C ASP A 16 8.92 -7.63 7.28
N PHE A 17 9.71 -7.19 6.30
CA PHE A 17 9.99 -7.92 5.08
C PHE A 17 11.50 -8.08 4.89
N LYS A 18 11.99 -9.33 4.89
CA LYS A 18 13.42 -9.67 4.74
C LYS A 18 14.34 -8.90 5.70
N GLY A 19 13.91 -8.70 6.95
CA GLY A 19 14.66 -7.96 7.97
C GLY A 19 14.62 -6.43 7.83
N LYS A 20 13.80 -5.90 6.92
CA LYS A 20 13.55 -4.46 6.77
C LYS A 20 12.11 -4.13 7.11
N LYS A 21 11.90 -3.03 7.83
CA LYS A 21 10.57 -2.47 8.11
C LYS A 21 10.07 -1.72 6.89
N VAL A 22 8.85 -2.02 6.47
CA VAL A 22 8.15 -1.36 5.37
C VAL A 22 6.91 -0.67 5.92
N TYR A 23 6.83 0.64 5.73
CA TYR A 23 5.67 1.46 6.05
C TYR A 23 4.76 1.54 4.82
N GLN A 24 3.50 1.19 5.00
CA GLN A 24 2.50 1.14 3.92
C GLN A 24 1.38 2.13 4.21
N GLU A 25 0.83 2.72 3.15
CA GLU A 25 -0.31 3.65 3.22
C GLU A 25 -1.45 3.16 2.32
N ASP A 26 -2.61 2.94 2.93
CA ASP A 26 -3.77 2.29 2.30
C ASP A 26 -4.35 3.06 1.11
N GLU A 27 -4.15 4.39 1.08
CA GLU A 27 -4.79 5.29 0.11
C GLU A 27 -3.92 5.47 -1.15
N LEU A 28 -2.77 4.80 -1.25
CA LEU A 28 -1.86 4.95 -2.39
C LEU A 28 -2.43 4.31 -3.67
N PHE A 29 -3.22 3.24 -3.55
CA PHE A 29 -3.81 2.53 -4.69
C PHE A 29 -5.10 1.81 -4.32
N GLU A 30 -5.96 1.57 -5.32
CA GLU A 30 -7.17 0.77 -5.16
C GLU A 30 -6.91 -0.67 -5.65
N PRO A 31 -7.22 -1.72 -4.86
CA PRO A 31 -6.91 -3.12 -5.24
C PRO A 31 -7.61 -3.60 -6.53
N GLU A 32 -8.80 -3.08 -6.79
CA GLU A 32 -9.63 -3.47 -7.94
C GLU A 32 -9.32 -2.64 -9.20
N THR A 33 -8.38 -1.69 -9.15
CA THR A 33 -8.00 -0.90 -10.33
C THR A 33 -7.45 -1.82 -11.40
N VAL A 34 -8.07 -1.77 -12.58
CA VAL A 34 -7.66 -2.56 -13.74
C VAL A 34 -6.57 -1.83 -14.51
N SER A 35 -5.50 -2.55 -14.82
CA SER A 35 -4.41 -2.07 -15.67
C SER A 35 -3.93 -3.16 -16.61
N SER A 36 -3.19 -2.78 -17.64
CA SER A 36 -2.54 -3.74 -18.55
C SER A 36 -1.02 -3.76 -18.34
N TRP A 37 -0.40 -4.91 -18.57
CA TRP A 37 1.05 -5.09 -18.53
C TRP A 37 1.52 -6.17 -19.49
N LYS A 38 2.81 -6.16 -19.78
CA LYS A 38 3.43 -7.18 -20.63
C LYS A 38 3.97 -8.33 -19.78
N GLU A 39 3.44 -9.53 -19.96
CA GLU A 39 3.89 -10.77 -19.33
C GLU A 39 4.27 -11.79 -20.41
N LYS A 40 5.51 -12.30 -20.34
CA LYS A 40 6.05 -13.29 -21.32
C LYS A 40 5.81 -12.92 -22.80
N GLY A 41 5.85 -11.62 -23.12
CA GLY A 41 5.61 -11.13 -24.47
C GLY A 41 4.18 -10.74 -24.80
N GLN A 42 3.20 -11.15 -23.99
CA GLN A 42 1.77 -10.91 -24.20
C GLN A 42 1.26 -9.77 -23.32
N ILE A 43 0.23 -9.06 -23.77
CA ILE A 43 -0.46 -8.06 -22.96
C ILE A 43 -1.53 -8.77 -22.12
N VAL A 44 -1.39 -8.68 -20.80
CA VAL A 44 -2.35 -9.16 -19.81
C VAL A 44 -3.04 -7.94 -19.20
N THR A 45 -4.33 -8.06 -18.94
CA THR A 45 -5.13 -7.03 -18.26
C THR A 45 -5.71 -7.65 -17.00
N GLY A 46 -5.62 -6.93 -15.88
CA GLY A 46 -6.14 -7.40 -14.60
C GLY A 46 -6.09 -6.33 -13.52
N THR A 47 -6.61 -6.67 -12.36
CA THR A 47 -6.65 -5.84 -11.15
C THR A 47 -5.25 -5.62 -10.57
N ASN A 48 -5.12 -4.68 -9.64
CA ASN A 48 -3.89 -4.51 -8.86
C ASN A 48 -3.56 -5.75 -8.02
N VAL A 49 -4.57 -6.51 -7.57
CA VAL A 49 -4.36 -7.79 -6.89
C VAL A 49 -3.68 -8.80 -7.82
N GLU A 50 -4.22 -9.02 -9.01
CA GLU A 50 -3.64 -9.93 -10.01
C GLU A 50 -2.24 -9.47 -10.46
N ARG A 51 -2.08 -8.16 -10.61
CA ARG A 51 -0.79 -7.53 -10.92
C ARG A 51 0.25 -7.84 -9.84
N MET A 52 -0.10 -7.74 -8.55
CA MET A 52 0.79 -8.08 -7.44
C MET A 52 1.09 -9.57 -7.37
N VAL A 53 0.11 -10.45 -7.61
CA VAL A 53 0.32 -11.90 -7.70
C VAL A 53 1.31 -12.25 -8.82
N SER A 54 1.32 -11.49 -9.92
CA SER A 54 2.33 -11.61 -11.00
C SER A 54 3.72 -11.06 -10.63
N GLY A 55 3.90 -10.55 -9.41
CA GLY A 55 5.17 -9.99 -8.92
C GLY A 55 5.41 -8.54 -9.35
N ARG A 56 4.37 -7.80 -9.74
CA ARG A 56 4.47 -6.40 -10.17
C ARG A 56 3.90 -5.45 -9.13
N ALA A 57 4.48 -4.26 -9.02
CA ALA A 57 3.92 -3.21 -8.19
C ALA A 57 2.49 -2.83 -8.64
N PRO A 58 1.58 -2.58 -7.69
CA PRO A 58 0.25 -2.08 -8.01
C PRO A 58 0.35 -0.67 -8.62
N ILE A 59 -0.67 -0.30 -9.40
CA ILE A 59 -0.83 1.04 -9.97
C ILE A 59 -1.51 1.93 -8.94
N GLY A 60 -0.82 2.99 -8.55
CA GLY A 60 -1.29 4.03 -7.65
C GLY A 60 -2.38 4.91 -8.24
N VAL A 61 -2.95 5.76 -7.37
CA VAL A 61 -3.93 6.79 -7.74
C VAL A 61 -3.36 7.84 -8.71
N ASP A 62 -2.03 7.89 -8.86
CA ASP A 62 -1.32 8.69 -9.86
C ASP A 62 -1.16 7.97 -11.22
N CYS A 63 -1.88 6.85 -11.41
CA CYS A 63 -1.85 6.00 -12.60
C CYS A 63 -0.47 5.42 -12.91
N ARG A 64 0.43 5.35 -11.93
CA ARG A 64 1.79 4.82 -12.08
C ARG A 64 2.10 3.76 -11.02
N PRO A 65 3.12 2.90 -11.22
CA PRO A 65 3.45 1.88 -10.24
C PRO A 65 3.87 2.50 -8.89
N ILE A 66 3.37 1.94 -7.79
CA ILE A 66 3.82 2.30 -6.43
C ILE A 66 5.32 2.03 -6.30
N MET A 67 6.00 2.96 -5.64
CA MET A 67 7.44 2.94 -5.45
C MET A 67 7.79 2.67 -3.98
N LEU A 68 8.96 2.06 -3.75
CA LEU A 68 9.53 1.93 -2.42
C LEU A 68 10.58 3.02 -2.21
N TYR A 69 10.38 3.88 -1.23
CA TYR A 69 11.31 4.92 -0.84
C TYR A 69 12.11 4.51 0.42
N PRO A 70 13.45 4.40 0.35
CA PRO A 70 14.28 4.20 1.53
C PRO A 70 14.32 5.47 2.37
N MET A 71 13.97 5.41 3.66
CA MET A 71 14.04 6.57 4.55
C MET A 71 15.48 6.93 4.94
N THR A 72 16.38 5.95 4.91
CA THR A 72 17.83 6.09 5.14
C THR A 72 18.58 5.06 4.29
N GLN A 73 19.91 5.18 4.18
CA GLN A 73 20.74 4.34 3.30
C GLN A 73 20.53 2.83 3.48
N GLU A 74 20.34 2.36 4.71
CA GLU A 74 20.15 0.94 5.02
C GLU A 74 18.86 0.64 5.80
N GLY A 75 18.12 1.68 6.18
CA GLY A 75 17.02 1.55 7.12
C GLY A 75 15.66 1.22 6.48
N PRO A 76 14.57 1.63 7.15
CA PRO A 76 13.24 1.24 6.73
C PRO A 76 12.85 1.85 5.39
N MET A 77 11.90 1.21 4.73
CA MET A 77 11.33 1.66 3.46
C MET A 77 9.88 2.11 3.68
N ALA A 78 9.40 3.00 2.83
CA ALA A 78 8.00 3.40 2.77
C ALA A 78 7.47 3.24 1.35
N GLU A 79 6.25 2.74 1.21
CA GLU A 79 5.52 2.81 -0.05
C GLU A 79 5.09 4.25 -0.32
N VAL A 80 5.27 4.71 -1.55
CA VAL A 80 4.93 6.07 -1.98
C VAL A 80 4.41 6.09 -3.42
N LEU A 81 3.65 7.13 -3.76
CA LEU A 81 3.28 7.40 -5.14
C LEU A 81 4.52 7.68 -6.00
N TYR A 82 4.43 7.36 -7.28
CA TYR A 82 5.51 7.63 -8.22
C TYR A 82 5.75 9.12 -8.40
N SER A 83 4.69 9.94 -8.43
CA SER A 83 4.79 11.39 -8.44
C SER A 83 5.62 11.92 -7.28
N PHE A 84 5.34 11.47 -6.05
CA PHE A 84 6.13 11.81 -4.87
C PHE A 84 7.57 11.29 -4.94
N TYR A 85 7.79 10.11 -5.53
CA TYR A 85 9.13 9.55 -5.71
C TYR A 85 9.98 10.37 -6.70
N GLN A 86 9.38 10.83 -7.81
CA GLN A 86 10.03 11.71 -8.79
C GLN A 86 10.27 13.11 -8.23
N ASP A 87 9.29 13.64 -7.50
CA ASP A 87 9.32 14.98 -6.93
C ASP A 87 10.32 15.12 -5.79
N LYS A 88 11.19 14.14 -5.49
CA LYS A 88 12.28 14.28 -4.51
C LYS A 88 13.48 15.09 -5.00
N SER A 89 13.20 16.13 -5.78
CA SER A 89 13.87 17.43 -5.68
C SER A 89 13.15 18.40 -4.72
N PHE A 90 11.99 18.03 -4.14
CA PHE A 90 11.14 18.88 -3.32
C PHE A 90 10.46 18.11 -2.17
N VAL A 91 10.71 18.57 -0.94
CA VAL A 91 10.12 18.04 0.29
C VAL A 91 8.80 18.76 0.55
N ALA A 92 7.67 18.05 0.51
CA ALA A 92 6.40 18.55 1.06
C ALA A 92 5.82 17.55 2.08
N PRO A 93 5.30 18.00 3.24
CA PRO A 93 4.80 17.12 4.29
C PRO A 93 3.34 16.69 4.03
N MET A 94 3.09 15.39 3.83
CA MET A 94 1.74 14.82 3.73
C MET A 94 1.18 14.41 5.11
N LYS A 95 -0.12 14.67 5.36
CA LYS A 95 -0.88 14.24 6.54
C LYS A 95 -1.84 13.10 6.16
N PRO A 96 -1.73 11.90 6.73
CA PRO A 96 -2.60 10.77 6.37
C PRO A 96 -3.97 10.85 7.05
N LYS A 97 -5.02 10.39 6.36
CA LYS A 97 -6.34 10.05 6.94
C LYS A 97 -6.56 8.54 6.78
N THR A 98 -7.37 7.94 7.66
CA THR A 98 -7.34 6.50 7.99
C THR A 98 -8.76 5.96 8.00
N ASN A 99 -9.15 4.96 7.17
CA ASN A 99 -10.38 4.14 7.44
C ASN A 99 -10.65 2.85 6.60
N PHE A 100 -9.73 2.23 5.85
CA PHE A 100 -10.09 1.12 4.95
C PHE A 100 -9.80 -0.33 5.44
N ILE A 101 -8.65 -0.63 6.07
CA ILE A 101 -8.23 -2.01 6.45
C ILE A 101 -9.27 -2.78 7.29
N ARG A 102 -10.13 -2.09 8.06
CA ARG A 102 -11.15 -2.75 8.90
C ARG A 102 -12.21 -3.52 8.08
N LYS A 103 -12.38 -3.20 6.80
CA LYS A 103 -13.38 -3.86 5.93
C LYS A 103 -12.85 -5.15 5.28
N VAL A 104 -11.58 -5.19 4.86
CA VAL A 104 -11.03 -6.33 4.11
C VAL A 104 -10.72 -7.52 5.02
N ILE A 105 -10.11 -7.30 6.19
CA ILE A 105 -9.83 -8.40 7.15
C ILE A 105 -11.14 -9.02 7.67
N CYS A 106 -12.19 -8.20 7.87
CA CYS A 106 -13.51 -8.67 8.27
C CYS A 106 -14.20 -9.50 7.17
N TRP A 107 -13.97 -9.15 5.90
CA TRP A 107 -14.50 -9.89 4.76
C TRP A 107 -13.80 -11.25 4.56
N ILE A 108 -12.46 -11.28 4.66
CA ILE A 108 -11.68 -12.53 4.55
C ILE A 108 -12.01 -13.49 5.72
N SER A 109 -12.11 -12.97 6.95
CA SER A 109 -12.45 -13.80 8.12
C SER A 109 -13.86 -14.40 8.04
N LYS A 110 -14.85 -13.67 7.48
CA LYS A 110 -16.21 -14.21 7.26
C LYS A 110 -16.29 -15.21 6.12
N LYS A 111 -15.38 -15.16 5.13
CA LYS A 111 -15.35 -16.13 4.02
C LYS A 111 -14.67 -17.45 4.37
N ILE A 112 -13.82 -17.46 5.39
CA ILE A 112 -13.07 -18.65 5.84
C ILE A 112 -13.83 -19.44 6.91
N SER A 113 -14.81 -18.85 7.60
CA SER A 113 -15.62 -19.51 8.64
C SER A 113 -16.88 -20.18 8.08
N LYS A 114 -16.72 -21.15 7.19
CA LYS A 114 -17.71 -22.23 6.96
C LYS A 114 -17.11 -23.53 7.46
#